data_AF-A0A024W5X4-F1
#
_entry.id   AF-A0A024W5X4-F1
#
_cell.length_a   1.000
_cell.length_b   1.000
_cell.length_c   1.000
_cell.angle_alpha   90.00
_cell.angle_beta   90.00
_cell.angle_gamma   90.00
#
_symmetry.space_group_name_H-M   'P 1'
#
loop_
_entity.id
_entity.type
_entity.pdbx_description
1 polymer ?
#
loop_
_entity_poly.entity_id
_entity_poly.type
_entity_poly.pdbx_seq_one_letter_code
_entity_poly.pdbx_strand_id
1 'polypeptide(L)'
;MNSKGIQNGFYNNKYILSAQKNSAFFSTEKSQDLSSLSKEQIEEKILTVLKKYLPPDVEIKYDEELEKYNTKDNRAWDFLDTVEFLIDIESEFNITIPDETADNIKTVQEVIDYIIQLNIKKT
;
A
#
# COMPACT_ATOMS: atom_id res chain seq x y z
N MET A 1 -21.23 9.95 -46.49
CA MET A 1 -21.61 11.01 -45.52
C MET A 1 -21.73 10.33 -44.17
N ASN A 2 -20.70 10.43 -43.33
CA ASN A 2 -20.67 11.23 -42.10
C ASN A 2 -21.69 10.70 -41.05
N SER A 3 -21.39 10.49 -39.78
CA SER A 3 -20.27 10.91 -38.94
C SER A 3 -20.64 10.52 -37.49
N LYS A 4 -19.67 10.00 -36.70
CA LYS A 4 -19.59 10.08 -35.21
C LYS A 4 -20.73 9.42 -34.41
N GLY A 5 -20.55 8.92 -33.19
CA GLY A 5 -19.44 8.95 -32.26
C GLY A 5 -19.73 8.06 -31.05
N ILE A 6 -18.66 7.75 -30.33
CA ILE A 6 -18.56 7.03 -29.06
C ILE A 6 -19.46 7.66 -27.99
N GLN A 7 -20.05 6.87 -27.09
CA GLN A 7 -20.12 7.19 -25.64
C GLN A 7 -20.10 5.94 -24.76
N ASN A 8 -19.14 5.97 -23.83
CA ASN A 8 -18.87 5.03 -22.76
C ASN A 8 -19.95 5.11 -21.66
N GLY A 9 -20.56 3.97 -21.31
CA GLY A 9 -21.44 3.85 -20.16
C GLY A 9 -20.64 3.56 -18.90
N PHE A 10 -20.23 4.61 -18.20
CA PHE A 10 -19.68 4.55 -16.85
C PHE A 10 -20.78 4.10 -15.87
N TYR A 11 -20.60 2.95 -15.22
CA TYR A 11 -21.42 2.58 -14.07
C TYR A 11 -20.92 3.32 -12.84
N ASN A 12 -21.79 4.24 -12.39
CA ASN A 12 -21.69 4.99 -11.16
C ASN A 12 -21.71 4.08 -9.93
N ASN A 13 -20.86 4.36 -8.95
CA ASN A 13 -21.28 4.18 -7.56
C ASN A 13 -20.93 5.41 -6.72
N LYS A 14 -21.98 5.92 -6.08
CA LYS A 14 -22.06 7.15 -5.28
C LYS A 14 -21.34 6.97 -3.94
N TYR A 15 -20.34 7.79 -3.68
CA TYR A 15 -20.10 8.34 -2.34
C TYR A 15 -19.98 9.85 -2.47
N ILE A 16 -21.06 10.54 -2.09
CA ILE A 16 -21.09 12.00 -1.95
C ILE A 16 -20.80 12.28 -0.48
N LEU A 17 -19.64 12.89 -0.20
CA LEU A 17 -19.41 13.59 1.06
C LEU A 17 -19.07 15.04 0.74
N SER A 18 -20.03 15.92 1.00
CA SER A 18 -19.98 17.35 0.75
C SER A 18 -19.52 18.11 1.99
N ALA A 19 -18.47 18.92 1.90
CA ALA A 19 -18.36 20.25 2.54
C ALA A 19 -17.01 20.94 2.21
N GLN A 20 -17.01 21.65 1.08
CA GLN A 20 -16.45 23.00 0.82
C GLN A 20 -15.08 23.46 1.39
N LYS A 21 -14.17 23.68 0.42
CA LYS A 21 -13.32 24.88 0.16
C LYS A 21 -12.42 25.41 1.30
N ASN A 22 -11.11 25.25 1.11
CA ASN A 22 -10.23 26.41 0.89
C ASN A 22 -8.86 26.03 0.28
N SER A 23 -8.50 26.80 -0.75
CA SER A 23 -7.16 27.20 -1.21
C SER A 23 -6.04 26.16 -1.33
N ALA A 24 -5.75 25.81 -2.59
CA ALA A 24 -4.41 25.72 -3.19
C ALA A 24 -3.25 25.34 -2.25
N PHE A 25 -2.77 24.09 -2.32
CA PHE A 25 -1.35 23.71 -2.14
C PHE A 25 -1.21 22.18 -2.26
N PHE A 26 -1.18 21.66 -3.49
CA PHE A 26 -0.53 20.37 -3.72
C PHE A 26 0.17 20.38 -5.09
N SER A 27 1.04 21.37 -5.26
CA SER A 27 2.11 21.31 -6.25
C SER A 27 3.28 20.60 -5.59
N THR A 28 3.37 19.29 -5.77
CA THR A 28 4.57 18.60 -6.26
C THR A 28 4.22 17.13 -6.35
N GLU A 29 4.05 16.66 -7.59
CA GLU A 29 4.33 15.28 -7.92
C GLU A 29 5.73 14.95 -7.38
N LYS A 30 5.78 14.26 -6.25
CA LYS A 30 6.94 13.47 -5.90
C LYS A 30 6.65 12.07 -6.42
N SER A 31 6.78 11.89 -7.73
CA SER A 31 7.03 10.57 -8.30
C SER A 31 8.38 10.11 -7.75
N GLN A 32 8.35 9.51 -6.57
CA GLN A 32 9.53 8.90 -5.99
C GLN A 32 9.80 7.66 -6.84
N ASP A 33 10.73 7.82 -7.77
CA ASP A 33 11.14 6.80 -8.71
C ASP A 33 11.61 5.57 -7.92
N LEU A 34 10.78 4.51 -7.90
CA LEU A 34 11.08 3.24 -7.23
C LEU A 34 12.49 2.74 -7.60
N SER A 35 12.89 3.02 -8.84
CA SER A 35 14.15 2.64 -9.50
C SER A 35 15.44 3.09 -8.80
N SER A 36 15.38 3.96 -7.78
CA SER A 36 16.55 4.41 -7.02
C SER A 36 16.51 4.11 -5.52
N LEU A 37 15.53 3.36 -5.04
CA LEU A 37 15.49 2.98 -3.62
C LEU A 37 16.45 1.82 -3.33
N SER A 38 17.30 1.98 -2.31
CA SER A 38 18.12 0.88 -1.78
C SER A 38 17.25 -0.12 -1.01
N LYS A 39 17.77 -1.33 -0.78
CA LYS A 39 17.08 -2.36 0.01
C LYS A 39 16.71 -1.84 1.40
N GLU A 40 17.63 -1.13 2.04
CA GLU A 40 17.45 -0.57 3.36
C GLU A 40 16.35 0.50 3.40
N GLN A 41 16.21 1.30 2.35
CA GLN A 41 15.15 2.31 2.25
C GLN A 41 13.77 1.69 2.04
N ILE A 42 13.70 0.60 1.26
CA ILE A 42 12.46 -0.17 1.08
C ILE A 42 12.02 -0.75 2.42
N GLU A 43 12.95 -1.37 3.13
CA GLU A 43 12.73 -1.95 4.45
C GLU A 43 12.25 -0.88 5.46
N GLU A 44 12.95 0.24 5.56
CA GLU A 44 12.57 1.34 6.47
C GLU A 44 11.15 1.85 6.19
N LYS A 45 10.78 2.00 4.92
CA LYS A 45 9.43 2.41 4.51
C LYS A 45 8.37 1.39 4.91
N ILE A 46 8.60 0.11 4.62
CA ILE A 46 7.66 -0.98 4.98
C ILE A 46 7.46 -1.03 6.51
N LEU A 47 8.54 -0.94 7.28
CA LEU A 47 8.47 -0.90 8.74
C LEU A 47 7.73 0.34 9.24
N THR A 48 7.93 1.49 8.60
CA THR A 48 7.23 2.73 8.93
C THR A 48 5.73 2.58 8.75
N VAL A 49 5.30 1.94 7.67
CA VAL A 49 3.90 1.61 7.44
C VAL A 49 3.38 0.60 8.48
N LEU A 50 4.10 -0.47 8.73
CA LEU A 50 3.69 -1.50 9.70
C LEU A 50 3.53 -0.95 11.12
N LYS A 51 4.43 -0.04 11.55
CA LYS A 51 4.35 0.66 12.85
C LYS A 51 3.09 1.53 13.00
N LYS A 52 2.34 1.82 11.93
CA LYS A 52 1.02 2.46 12.04
C LYS A 52 -0.01 1.55 12.70
N TYR A 53 0.13 0.24 12.55
CA TYR A 53 -0.79 -0.77 13.05
C TYR A 53 -0.35 -1.38 14.38
N LEU A 54 0.96 -1.42 14.65
CA LEU A 54 1.53 -2.05 15.84
C LEU A 54 1.74 -1.08 17.02
N PRO A 55 1.65 -1.55 18.27
CA PRO A 55 2.07 -0.79 19.45
C PRO A 55 3.54 -0.31 19.35
N PRO A 56 3.90 0.81 20.01
CA PRO A 56 5.20 1.45 19.83
C PRO A 56 6.41 0.62 20.29
N ASP A 57 6.21 -0.30 21.25
CA ASP A 57 7.28 -1.09 21.88
C ASP A 57 7.34 -2.54 21.35
N VAL A 58 6.69 -2.83 20.22
CA VAL A 58 6.72 -4.16 19.60
C VAL A 58 8.04 -4.37 18.87
N GLU A 59 8.71 -5.47 19.21
CA GLU A 59 9.82 -5.99 18.43
C GLU A 59 9.29 -6.67 17.17
N ILE A 60 9.68 -6.16 16.00
CA ILE A 60 9.24 -6.69 14.71
C ILE A 60 10.26 -7.73 14.24
N LYS A 61 9.80 -8.98 14.16
CA LYS A 61 10.49 -10.10 13.50
C LYS A 61 9.93 -10.28 12.09
N TYR A 62 10.84 -10.41 11.14
CA TYR A 62 10.51 -10.31 9.71
C TYR A 62 9.94 -11.62 9.18
N ASP A 63 10.43 -12.73 9.73
CA ASP A 63 10.01 -14.11 9.48
C ASP A 63 8.78 -14.52 10.30
N GLU A 64 8.29 -13.64 11.17
CA GLU A 64 7.12 -13.91 11.99
C GLU A 64 5.83 -13.58 11.21
N GLU A 65 4.85 -14.47 11.30
CA GLU A 65 3.53 -14.27 10.69
C GLU A 65 2.84 -13.04 11.29
N LEU A 66 2.23 -12.22 10.45
CA LEU A 66 1.54 -10.98 10.84
C LEU A 66 0.44 -11.24 11.89
N GLU A 67 -0.27 -12.37 11.77
CA GLU A 67 -1.32 -12.80 12.70
C GLU A 67 -0.84 -13.02 14.15
N LYS A 68 0.48 -13.13 14.40
CA LYS A 68 1.03 -13.26 15.75
C LYS A 68 1.16 -11.93 16.47
N TYR A 69 1.07 -10.81 15.75
CA TYR A 69 1.09 -9.50 16.36
C TYR A 69 -0.29 -9.10 16.89
N ASN A 70 -0.29 -8.13 17.80
CA ASN A 70 -1.49 -7.40 18.18
C ASN A 70 -1.44 -6.00 17.58
N THR A 71 -2.61 -5.46 17.25
CA THR A 71 -2.76 -4.08 16.82
C THR A 71 -2.61 -3.11 17.99
N LYS A 72 -2.51 -1.81 17.70
CA LYS A 72 -2.47 -0.73 18.71
C LYS A 72 -3.64 -0.74 19.69
N ASP A 73 -4.80 -1.20 19.22
CA ASP A 73 -6.02 -1.31 20.03
C ASP A 73 -6.08 -2.63 20.82
N ASN A 74 -4.96 -3.37 20.88
CA ASN A 74 -4.82 -4.62 21.62
C ASN A 74 -5.76 -5.74 21.12
N ARG A 75 -6.11 -5.70 19.84
CA ARG A 75 -6.79 -6.77 19.10
C ARG A 75 -5.74 -7.65 18.42
N ALA A 76 -6.01 -8.95 18.28
CA ALA A 76 -5.20 -9.80 17.41
C ALA A 76 -5.23 -9.27 15.97
N TRP A 77 -4.07 -9.27 15.31
CA TRP A 77 -4.00 -8.96 13.89
C TRP A 77 -4.84 -9.96 13.10
N ASP A 78 -5.72 -9.47 12.23
CA ASP A 78 -6.59 -10.31 11.41
C ASP A 78 -6.39 -10.05 9.90
N PHE A 79 -7.15 -10.78 9.06
CA PHE A 79 -7.06 -10.64 7.61
C PHE A 79 -7.39 -9.21 7.12
N LEU A 80 -8.28 -8.49 7.81
CA LEU A 80 -8.59 -7.11 7.43
C LEU A 80 -7.39 -6.20 7.67
N ASP A 81 -6.67 -6.39 8.78
CA ASP A 81 -5.43 -5.66 9.06
C ASP A 81 -4.36 -5.94 7.97
N THR A 82 -4.24 -7.20 7.50
CA THR A 82 -3.34 -7.55 6.39
C THR A 82 -3.74 -6.84 5.09
N VAL A 83 -5.03 -6.83 4.74
CA VAL A 83 -5.52 -6.14 3.53
C VAL A 83 -5.26 -4.64 3.61
N GLU A 84 -5.56 -4.01 4.74
CA GLU A 84 -5.30 -2.57 4.94
C GLU A 84 -3.81 -2.26 4.86
N PHE A 85 -2.96 -3.07 5.50
CA PHE A 85 -1.51 -2.93 5.44
C PHE A 85 -0.99 -3.01 4.00
N LEU A 86 -1.45 -3.98 3.21
CA LEU A 86 -1.03 -4.14 1.82
C LEU A 86 -1.47 -2.97 0.94
N ILE A 87 -2.68 -2.45 1.13
CA ILE A 87 -3.16 -1.25 0.41
C ILE A 87 -2.31 -0.02 0.75
N ASP A 88 -1.92 0.14 2.02
CA ASP A 88 -1.02 1.20 2.45
C ASP A 88 0.38 1.07 1.80
N ILE A 89 0.88 -0.16 1.64
CA ILE A 89 2.13 -0.46 0.91
C ILE A 89 1.99 -0.13 -0.58
N GLU A 90 0.89 -0.51 -1.23
CA GLU A 90 0.61 -0.15 -2.64
C GLU A 90 0.66 1.36 -2.85
N SER A 91 0.04 2.12 -1.95
CA SER A 91 0.04 3.57 -1.99
C SER A 91 1.43 4.17 -1.71
N GLU A 92 2.19 3.64 -0.75
CA GLU A 92 3.51 4.16 -0.37
C GLU A 92 4.54 3.97 -1.50
N PHE A 93 4.44 2.84 -2.22
CA PHE A 93 5.36 2.50 -3.30
C PHE A 93 4.79 2.83 -4.70
N ASN A 94 3.53 3.26 -4.81
CA ASN A 94 2.84 3.50 -6.08
C ASN A 94 2.90 2.28 -7.01
N ILE A 95 2.52 1.12 -6.47
CA ILE A 95 2.45 -0.18 -7.16
C ILE A 95 1.05 -0.79 -7.03
N THR A 96 0.84 -1.93 -7.68
CA THR A 96 -0.35 -2.76 -7.49
C THR A 96 0.12 -4.19 -7.25
N ILE A 97 -0.28 -4.77 -6.12
CA ILE A 97 -0.02 -6.14 -5.72
C ILE A 97 -1.20 -6.97 -6.22
N PRO A 98 -1.01 -7.97 -7.10
CA PRO A 98 -2.10 -8.83 -7.53
C PRO A 98 -2.69 -9.60 -6.35
N ASP A 99 -4.01 -9.83 -6.36
CA ASP A 99 -4.73 -10.57 -5.32
C ASP A 99 -4.07 -11.92 -4.97
N GLU A 100 -3.64 -12.69 -5.98
CA GLU A 100 -2.93 -13.95 -5.77
C GLU A 100 -1.65 -13.79 -4.95
N THR A 101 -0.96 -12.66 -5.08
CA THR A 101 0.23 -12.38 -4.27
C THR A 101 -0.19 -11.94 -2.86
N ALA A 102 -1.17 -11.03 -2.78
CA ALA A 102 -1.66 -10.50 -1.51
C ALA A 102 -2.17 -11.62 -0.58
N ASP A 103 -2.93 -12.57 -1.11
CA ASP A 103 -3.48 -13.71 -0.37
C ASP A 103 -2.39 -14.66 0.18
N ASN A 104 -1.21 -14.68 -0.44
CA ASN A 104 -0.10 -15.55 -0.05
C ASN A 104 0.90 -14.85 0.90
N ILE A 105 0.82 -13.53 1.07
CA ILE A 105 1.69 -12.80 1.99
C ILE A 105 1.25 -13.08 3.43
N LYS A 106 2.19 -13.56 4.24
CA LYS A 106 1.98 -13.83 5.67
C LYS A 106 2.96 -13.11 6.56
N THR A 107 4.13 -12.74 6.03
CA THR A 107 5.25 -12.19 6.79
C THR A 107 5.69 -10.85 6.20
N VAL A 108 6.33 -10.03 7.03
CA VAL A 108 6.90 -8.75 6.59
C VAL A 108 8.04 -9.00 5.59
N GLN A 109 8.80 -10.08 5.79
CA GLN A 109 9.88 -10.48 4.90
C GLN A 109 9.38 -10.70 3.46
N GLU A 110 8.25 -11.38 3.28
CA GLU A 110 7.66 -11.62 1.96
C GLU A 110 7.28 -10.32 1.25
N VAL A 111 6.75 -9.34 1.98
CA VAL A 111 6.46 -8.01 1.42
C VAL A 111 7.74 -7.33 0.97
N ILE A 112 8.77 -7.30 1.83
CA ILE A 112 10.07 -6.70 1.51
C ILE A 112 10.66 -7.33 0.24
N ASP A 113 10.69 -8.65 0.19
CA ASP A 113 11.25 -9.40 -0.94
C ASP A 113 10.47 -9.15 -2.23
N TYR A 114 9.14 -9.06 -2.15
CA TYR A 114 8.29 -8.73 -3.29
C TYR A 114 8.61 -7.34 -3.86
N ILE A 115 8.70 -6.32 -3.00
CA ILE A 115 9.00 -4.94 -3.43
C ILE A 115 10.40 -4.85 -4.03
N ILE A 116 11.39 -5.52 -3.43
CA ILE A 116 12.76 -5.58 -3.97
C ILE A 116 12.75 -6.24 -5.35
N GLN A 117 12.03 -7.36 -5.52
CA GLN A 117 11.95 -8.06 -6.80
C GLN A 117 11.29 -7.20 -7.89
N LEU A 118 10.22 -6.46 -7.55
CA LEU A 118 9.59 -5.51 -8.47
C LEU A 118 10.55 -4.38 -8.87
N ASN A 119 11.34 -3.87 -7.92
CA ASN A 119 12.30 -2.81 -8.18
C ASN A 119 13.38 -3.26 -9.18
N ILE A 120 13.92 -4.48 -9.01
CA ILE A 120 14.93 -5.05 -9.92
C ILE A 120 14.37 -5.25 -11.32
N LYS A 121 13.12 -5.70 -11.47
CA LYS A 121 12.51 -5.94 -12.79
C LYS A 121 12.22 -4.66 -13.59
N LYS A 122 12.15 -3.50 -12.94
CA LYS A 122 11.93 -2.20 -13.59
C LYS A 122 13.21 -1.57 -14.16
N THR A 123 14.38 -2.07 -13.78
CA THR A 123 15.69 -1.57 -14.23
C THR A 123 16.19 -2.37 -15.42
#